data_AF-X0RZ29-F1
#
_entry.id   AF-X0RZ29-F1
#
_cell.length_a   1.000
_cell.length_b   1.000
_cell.length_c   1.000
_cell.angle_alpha   90.00
_cell.angle_beta   90.00
_cell.angle_gamma   90.00
#
_symmetry.space_group_name_H-M   'P 1'
#
loop_
_entity.id
_entity.type
_entity.pdbx_description
1 polymer ?
#
loop_
_entity_poly.entity_id
_entity_poly.type
_entity_poly.pdbx_seq_one_letter_code
_entity_poly.pdbx_strand_id
1 'polypeptide(L)'
;MDNPNTRSNYSHRLYKKIGYFLTIIVTEVIIFYMFINFLSSEGIDYRLFLFVLPIIAFFVLQRYQKITNFVKEAHSQCNSFSIIFMILLLIFIPFLFKDNSYLLHICIMSGLYLIMALGLNIQLGSTGMVNFAFAAFFGVGAYTSALLTVNFHFSFWLGILAAIIISALFGLLIGSLTLKSTGFYYALVTMAFQIIFHLLVNNLRFTGGSGGISNIPFPTIGKYSFSSSLNIFGINLPYQANYYYLVLAVVLFSLYLAKRLYNSRTGLVWNAIREDEIAAKC
;
A
#
# COMPACT_ATOMS: atom_id res chain seq x y z
N MET A 1 -34.02 42.96 3.31
CA MET A 1 -32.85 43.85 3.06
C MET A 1 -31.60 43.05 3.42
N ASP A 2 -30.97 42.43 2.42
CA ASP A 2 -29.73 41.65 2.61
C ASP A 2 -28.56 42.59 2.91
N ASN A 3 -27.87 42.36 4.03
CA ASN A 3 -26.73 43.15 4.46
C ASN A 3 -25.55 42.99 3.46
N PRO A 4 -25.05 44.05 2.80
CA PRO A 4 -23.98 43.96 1.81
C PRO A 4 -22.65 43.40 2.36
N ASN A 5 -22.42 43.48 3.67
CA ASN A 5 -21.22 42.94 4.33
C ASN A 5 -21.20 41.41 4.43
N THR A 6 -22.36 40.74 4.38
CA THR A 6 -22.39 39.27 4.40
C THR A 6 -22.00 38.70 3.04
N ARG A 7 -22.52 39.26 1.93
CA ARG A 7 -22.19 38.82 0.55
C ARG A 7 -20.70 38.94 0.22
N SER A 8 -20.02 40.00 0.68
CA SER A 8 -18.57 40.18 0.50
C SER A 8 -17.72 39.14 1.26
N ASN A 9 -18.14 38.78 2.47
CA ASN A 9 -17.47 37.73 3.25
C ASN A 9 -17.72 36.32 2.67
N TYR A 10 -18.91 36.07 2.09
CA TYR A 10 -19.21 34.80 1.43
C TYR A 10 -18.38 34.61 0.15
N SER A 11 -18.26 35.65 -0.69
CA SER A 11 -17.44 35.57 -1.91
C SER A 11 -15.96 35.34 -1.57
N HIS A 12 -15.40 36.05 -0.59
CA HIS A 12 -14.00 35.87 -0.17
C HIS A 12 -13.71 34.46 0.36
N ARG A 13 -14.62 33.87 1.15
CA ARG A 13 -14.49 32.47 1.61
C ARG A 13 -14.61 31.47 0.46
N LEU A 14 -15.48 31.73 -0.51
CA LEU A 14 -15.64 30.88 -1.70
C LEU A 14 -14.40 30.91 -2.59
N TYR A 15 -13.85 32.10 -2.89
CA TYR A 15 -12.60 32.26 -3.65
C TYR A 15 -11.43 31.57 -2.97
N LYS A 16 -11.32 31.67 -1.64
CA LYS A 16 -10.27 31.00 -0.87
C LYS A 16 -10.40 29.48 -0.94
N LYS A 17 -11.62 28.94 -0.86
CA LYS A 17 -11.90 27.50 -0.98
C LYS A 17 -11.63 26.97 -2.39
N ILE A 18 -12.01 27.72 -3.44
CA ILE A 18 -11.69 27.41 -4.84
C ILE A 18 -10.17 27.41 -5.05
N GLY A 19 -9.46 28.39 -4.47
CA GLY A 19 -8.00 28.44 -4.49
C GLY A 19 -7.36 27.18 -3.89
N TYR A 20 -7.86 26.69 -2.76
CA TYR A 20 -7.37 25.45 -2.14
C TYR A 20 -7.59 24.21 -3.01
N PHE A 21 -8.77 24.07 -3.65
CA PHE A 21 -9.01 22.97 -4.58
C PHE A 21 -8.05 22.99 -5.76
N LEU A 22 -7.84 24.18 -6.34
CA LEU A 22 -6.96 24.35 -7.50
C LEU A 22 -5.51 24.05 -7.14
N THR A 23 -5.03 24.47 -5.96
CA THR A 23 -3.67 24.12 -5.53
C THR A 23 -3.49 22.62 -5.33
N ILE A 24 -4.47 21.93 -4.73
CA ILE A 24 -4.39 20.47 -4.53
C ILE A 24 -4.32 19.74 -5.88
N ILE A 25 -5.21 20.10 -6.82
CA ILE A 25 -5.23 19.49 -8.16
C ILE A 25 -3.88 19.70 -8.85
N VAL A 26 -3.37 20.94 -8.85
CA VAL A 26 -2.11 21.27 -9.50
C VAL A 26 -0.95 20.50 -8.86
N THR A 27 -0.87 20.45 -7.53
CA THR A 27 0.20 19.71 -6.84
C THR A 27 0.14 18.22 -7.10
N GLU A 28 -1.04 17.60 -7.01
CA GLU A 28 -1.18 16.16 -7.22
C GLU A 28 -0.93 15.77 -8.68
N VAL A 29 -1.42 16.55 -9.65
CA VAL A 29 -1.17 16.31 -11.08
C VAL A 29 0.31 16.46 -11.42
N ILE A 30 1.01 17.47 -10.88
CA ILE A 30 2.45 17.65 -11.12
C ILE A 30 3.23 16.46 -10.58
N ILE A 31 2.97 16.06 -9.32
CA ILE A 31 3.65 14.92 -8.70
C ILE A 31 3.37 13.63 -9.47
N PHE A 32 2.11 13.41 -9.85
CA PHE A 32 1.70 12.24 -10.62
C PHE A 32 2.35 12.21 -12.00
N TYR A 33 2.37 13.33 -12.72
CA TYR A 33 3.02 13.45 -14.02
C TYR A 33 4.53 13.16 -13.91
N MET A 34 5.20 13.72 -12.91
CA MET A 34 6.62 13.43 -12.65
C MET A 34 6.86 11.95 -12.38
N PHE A 35 6.00 11.32 -11.57
CA PHE A 35 6.08 9.90 -11.26
C PHE A 35 5.91 9.00 -12.50
N ILE A 36 4.93 9.31 -13.37
CA ILE A 36 4.70 8.57 -14.62
C ILE A 36 5.91 8.71 -15.55
N ASN A 37 6.46 9.92 -15.70
CA ASN A 37 7.65 10.12 -16.53
C ASN A 37 8.88 9.41 -15.97
N PHE A 38 9.02 9.38 -14.64
CA PHE A 38 10.09 8.63 -13.99
C PHE A 38 9.99 7.13 -14.31
N LEU A 39 8.80 6.55 -14.21
CA LEU A 39 8.57 5.13 -14.53
C LEU A 39 8.79 4.80 -16.01
N SER A 40 8.29 5.63 -16.93
CA SER A 40 8.39 5.40 -18.37
C SER A 40 9.78 5.66 -18.95
N SER A 41 10.61 6.43 -18.25
CA SER A 41 11.94 6.79 -18.77
C SER A 41 12.87 5.59 -18.82
N GLU A 42 13.58 5.40 -19.93
CA GLU A 42 14.59 4.33 -20.07
C GLU A 42 16.02 4.82 -19.79
N GLY A 43 16.31 6.10 -20.06
CA GLY A 43 17.64 6.69 -19.89
C GLY A 43 18.01 6.98 -18.42
N ILE A 44 19.21 6.57 -18.02
CA ILE A 44 19.74 6.79 -16.66
C ILE A 44 19.84 8.29 -16.35
N ASP A 45 20.31 9.10 -17.30
CA ASP A 45 20.50 10.54 -17.11
C ASP A 45 19.17 11.26 -16.82
N TYR A 46 18.12 10.89 -17.56
CA TYR A 46 16.79 11.48 -17.37
C TYR A 46 16.14 11.03 -16.05
N ARG A 47 16.36 9.77 -15.63
CA ARG A 47 15.93 9.29 -14.31
C ARG A 47 16.61 10.04 -13.17
N LEU A 48 17.92 10.26 -13.27
CA LEU A 48 18.67 11.03 -12.29
C LEU A 48 18.16 12.47 -12.22
N PHE A 49 17.93 13.11 -13.36
CA PHE A 49 17.35 14.45 -13.41
C PHE A 49 15.98 14.53 -12.74
N LEU A 50 15.06 13.60 -13.06
CA LEU A 50 13.74 13.53 -12.46
C LEU A 50 13.76 13.16 -10.97
N PHE A 51 14.79 12.48 -10.49
CA PHE A 51 14.95 12.16 -9.08
C PHE A 51 15.49 13.36 -8.28
N VAL A 52 16.41 14.13 -8.87
CA VAL A 52 17.04 15.28 -8.23
C VAL A 52 16.11 16.50 -8.21
N LEU A 53 15.30 16.71 -9.25
CA LEU A 53 14.37 17.83 -9.37
C LEU A 53 13.39 17.97 -8.17
N PRO A 54 12.68 16.92 -7.69
CA PRO A 54 11.79 17.04 -6.55
C PRO A 54 12.54 17.27 -5.23
N ILE A 55 13.78 16.80 -5.11
CA ILE A 55 14.64 17.08 -3.94
C ILE A 55 14.99 18.57 -3.92
N ILE A 56 15.44 19.13 -5.04
CA ILE A 56 15.71 20.57 -5.17
C ILE A 56 14.44 21.38 -4.91
N ALA A 57 13.31 21.00 -5.53
CA ALA A 57 12.03 21.65 -5.32
C ALA A 57 11.61 21.63 -3.84
N PHE A 58 11.84 20.53 -3.12
CA PHE A 58 11.57 20.44 -1.69
C PHE A 58 12.42 21.42 -0.87
N PHE A 59 13.73 21.52 -1.14
CA PHE A 59 14.60 22.49 -0.48
C PHE A 59 14.22 23.95 -0.80
N VAL A 60 13.87 24.24 -2.05
CA VAL A 60 13.40 25.57 -2.46
C VAL A 60 12.07 25.91 -1.78
N LEU A 61 11.13 24.96 -1.71
CA LEU A 61 9.85 25.16 -1.02
C LEU A 61 10.04 25.39 0.48
N GLN A 62 10.99 24.72 1.13
CA GLN A 62 11.33 25.01 2.53
C GLN A 62 11.86 26.44 2.74
N ARG A 63 12.54 27.03 1.74
CA ARG A 63 12.95 28.43 1.78
C ARG A 63 11.75 29.40 1.78
N TYR A 64 10.66 29.02 1.12
CA TYR A 64 9.45 29.83 0.98
C TYR A 64 8.31 29.33 1.87
N GLN A 65 8.45 29.57 3.18
CA GLN A 65 7.50 29.10 4.22
C GLN A 65 6.04 29.50 3.97
N LYS A 66 5.80 30.63 3.28
CA LYS A 66 4.45 31.09 2.94
C LYS A 66 3.71 30.12 2.00
N ILE A 67 4.42 29.53 1.03
CA ILE A 67 3.85 28.60 0.06
C ILE A 67 3.60 27.24 0.73
N THR A 68 4.56 26.75 1.52
CA THR A 68 4.41 25.47 2.23
C THR A 68 3.27 25.50 3.24
N ASN A 69 3.12 26.59 3.98
CA ASN A 69 2.01 26.76 4.91
C ASN A 69 0.66 26.83 4.17
N PHE A 70 0.59 27.52 3.03
CA PHE A 70 -0.64 27.58 2.22
C PHE A 70 -1.04 26.21 1.68
N VAL A 71 -0.09 25.43 1.13
CA VAL A 71 -0.33 24.06 0.64
C VAL A 71 -0.76 23.14 1.78
N LYS A 72 -0.12 23.23 2.95
CA LYS A 72 -0.50 22.47 4.15
C LYS A 72 -1.91 22.83 4.63
N GLU A 73 -2.26 24.12 4.65
CA GLU A 73 -3.62 24.57 4.98
C GLU A 73 -4.66 24.04 3.99
N ALA A 74 -4.35 24.05 2.69
CA ALA A 74 -5.21 23.51 1.65
C ALA A 74 -5.51 22.01 1.87
N HIS A 75 -4.47 21.19 2.08
CA HIS A 75 -4.62 19.76 2.34
C HIS A 75 -5.34 19.47 3.67
N SER A 76 -5.10 20.26 4.72
CA SER A 76 -5.77 20.08 6.01
C SER A 76 -7.28 20.36 5.92
N GLN A 77 -7.67 21.44 5.24
CA GLN A 77 -9.09 21.82 5.10
C GLN A 77 -9.85 20.92 4.11
N CYS A 78 -9.17 20.40 3.08
CA CYS A 78 -9.79 19.62 2.00
C CYS A 78 -9.23 18.20 1.89
N ASN A 79 -8.85 17.57 3.00
CA ASN A 79 -8.19 16.27 3.03
C ASN A 79 -9.00 15.17 2.30
N SER A 80 -10.31 15.11 2.53
CA SER A 80 -11.17 14.14 1.84
C SER A 80 -11.15 14.29 0.32
N PHE A 81 -11.09 15.52 -0.19
CA PHE A 81 -11.03 15.77 -1.63
C PHE A 81 -9.68 15.34 -2.21
N SER A 82 -8.57 15.68 -1.54
CA SER A 82 -7.22 15.24 -1.93
C SER A 82 -7.12 13.71 -2.01
N ILE A 83 -7.61 13.00 -1.01
CA ILE A 83 -7.61 11.52 -1.03
C ILE A 83 -8.43 10.97 -2.21
N ILE A 84 -9.61 11.51 -2.47
CA ILE A 84 -10.46 11.07 -3.58
C ILE A 84 -9.78 11.34 -4.93
N PHE A 85 -9.17 12.52 -5.09
CA PHE A 85 -8.49 12.89 -6.33
C PHE A 85 -7.26 12.01 -6.59
N MET A 86 -6.47 11.71 -5.55
CA MET A 86 -5.35 10.77 -5.67
C MET A 86 -5.82 9.35 -6.03
N ILE A 87 -6.91 8.85 -5.44
CA ILE A 87 -7.48 7.55 -5.80
C ILE A 87 -7.93 7.55 -7.28
N LEU A 88 -8.53 8.64 -7.74
CA LEU A 88 -8.95 8.79 -9.14
C LEU A 88 -7.76 8.71 -10.10
N LEU A 89 -6.63 9.36 -9.76
CA LEU A 89 -5.39 9.28 -10.54
C LEU A 89 -4.83 7.85 -10.59
N LEU A 90 -4.85 7.13 -9.46
CA LEU A 90 -4.41 5.73 -9.41
C LEU A 90 -5.28 4.80 -10.27
N ILE A 91 -6.60 5.00 -10.28
CA ILE A 91 -7.51 4.23 -11.13
C ILE A 91 -7.20 4.44 -12.62
N PHE A 92 -6.66 5.60 -12.99
CA PHE A 92 -6.32 5.95 -14.36
C PHE A 92 -4.97 5.36 -14.84
N ILE A 93 -4.12 4.83 -13.96
CA ILE A 93 -2.80 4.28 -14.30
C ILE A 93 -2.85 3.21 -15.41
N PRO A 94 -3.74 2.21 -15.39
CA PRO A 94 -3.80 1.19 -16.44
C PRO A 94 -4.09 1.74 -17.83
N PHE A 95 -4.82 2.85 -17.93
CA PHE A 95 -5.10 3.50 -19.21
C PHE A 95 -3.87 4.20 -19.79
N LEU A 96 -3.00 4.74 -18.93
CA LEU A 96 -1.74 5.37 -19.33
C LEU A 96 -0.71 4.34 -19.79
N PHE A 97 -0.69 3.16 -19.19
CA PHE A 97 0.28 2.09 -19.48
C PHE A 97 -0.30 0.91 -20.28
N LYS A 98 -1.38 1.14 -21.02
CA LYS A 98 -2.07 0.10 -21.82
C LYS A 98 -1.12 -0.68 -22.75
N ASP A 99 -0.11 0.00 -23.29
CA ASP A 99 0.84 -0.57 -24.26
C ASP A 99 2.06 -1.21 -23.57
N ASN A 100 2.27 -0.96 -22.28
CA ASN A 100 3.44 -1.41 -21.53
C ASN A 100 3.06 -2.29 -20.33
N SER A 101 2.89 -3.59 -20.62
CA SER A 101 2.57 -4.62 -19.62
C SER A 101 3.60 -4.73 -18.49
N TYR A 102 4.86 -4.38 -18.74
CA TYR A 102 5.94 -4.44 -17.76
C TYR A 102 5.78 -3.38 -16.67
N LEU A 103 5.45 -2.13 -17.05
CA LEU A 103 5.19 -1.07 -16.06
C LEU A 103 3.97 -1.39 -15.20
N LEU A 104 2.92 -1.96 -15.78
CA LEU A 104 1.77 -2.41 -15.00
C LEU A 104 2.14 -3.50 -13.98
N HIS A 105 3.00 -4.44 -14.38
CA HIS A 105 3.52 -5.45 -13.47
C HIS A 105 4.32 -4.83 -12.31
N ILE A 106 5.15 -3.81 -12.58
CA ILE A 106 5.84 -3.06 -11.51
C ILE A 106 4.83 -2.41 -10.55
N CYS A 107 3.78 -1.79 -11.08
CA CYS A 107 2.74 -1.17 -10.25
C CYS A 107 1.96 -2.20 -9.39
N ILE A 108 1.74 -3.41 -9.90
CA ILE A 108 1.16 -4.51 -9.13
C ILE A 108 2.10 -4.90 -7.99
N MET A 109 3.38 -5.12 -8.30
CA MET A 109 4.39 -5.51 -7.31
C MET A 109 4.58 -4.42 -6.24
N SER A 110 4.58 -3.14 -6.63
CA SER A 110 4.67 -2.04 -5.68
C SER A 110 3.45 -1.97 -4.77
N GLY A 111 2.24 -2.24 -5.29
CA GLY A 111 1.02 -2.36 -4.48
C GLY A 111 1.09 -3.51 -3.46
N LEU A 112 1.61 -4.67 -3.86
CA LEU A 112 1.86 -5.79 -2.93
C LEU A 112 2.87 -5.41 -1.84
N TYR A 113 4.00 -4.82 -2.22
CA TYR A 113 5.00 -4.34 -1.25
C TYR A 113 4.48 -3.20 -0.37
N LEU A 114 3.53 -2.40 -0.85
CA LEU A 114 2.88 -1.37 -0.04
C LEU A 114 2.02 -2.00 1.05
N ILE A 115 1.23 -3.04 0.74
CA ILE A 115 0.47 -3.79 1.77
C ILE A 115 1.44 -4.39 2.80
N MET A 116 2.57 -4.93 2.33
CA MET A 116 3.63 -5.44 3.20
C MET A 116 4.19 -4.35 4.11
N ALA A 117 4.58 -3.21 3.55
CA ALA A 117 5.09 -2.07 4.29
C ALA A 117 4.07 -1.52 5.30
N LEU A 118 2.78 -1.51 4.97
CA LEU A 118 1.72 -1.12 5.90
C LEU A 118 1.63 -2.06 7.10
N GLY A 119 1.70 -3.38 6.89
CA GLY A 119 1.73 -4.36 7.97
C GLY A 119 2.91 -4.13 8.91
N LEU A 120 4.11 -3.95 8.33
CA LEU A 120 5.32 -3.64 9.09
C LEU A 120 5.20 -2.30 9.83
N ASN A 121 4.62 -1.28 9.21
CA ASN A 121 4.42 0.05 9.81
C ASN A 121 3.45 0.01 10.99
N ILE A 122 2.39 -0.82 10.94
CA ILE A 122 1.51 -0.98 12.10
C ILE A 122 2.27 -1.58 13.27
N GLN A 123 3.07 -2.62 13.01
CA GLN A 123 3.82 -3.31 14.05
C GLN A 123 4.91 -2.40 14.63
N LEU A 124 5.88 -1.98 13.82
CA LEU A 124 7.00 -1.15 14.27
C LEU A 124 6.50 0.23 14.75
N GLY A 125 5.58 0.84 14.02
CA GLY A 125 5.08 2.18 14.30
C GLY A 125 4.15 2.26 15.50
N SER A 126 3.37 1.22 15.79
CA SER A 126 2.46 1.26 16.96
C SER A 126 3.07 0.64 18.20
N THR A 127 3.77 -0.50 18.10
CA THR A 127 4.31 -1.21 19.28
C THR A 127 5.77 -0.91 19.57
N GLY A 128 6.51 -0.32 18.63
CA GLY A 128 7.96 -0.07 18.78
C GLY A 128 8.83 -1.33 18.65
N MET A 129 8.25 -2.49 18.34
CA MET A 129 8.97 -3.75 18.23
C MET A 129 9.37 -4.03 16.78
N VAL A 130 10.65 -4.33 16.54
CA VAL A 130 11.17 -4.66 15.21
C VAL A 130 10.91 -6.13 14.90
N ASN A 131 10.17 -6.42 13.83
CA ASN A 131 9.88 -7.77 13.37
C ASN A 131 10.61 -8.07 12.04
N PHE A 132 11.50 -9.06 12.06
CA PHE A 132 12.23 -9.50 10.86
C PHE A 132 11.60 -10.72 10.15
N ALA A 133 10.53 -11.31 10.69
CA ALA A 133 9.80 -12.43 10.09
C ALA A 133 8.77 -12.01 9.03
N PHE A 134 8.82 -10.77 8.55
CA PHE A 134 7.78 -10.21 7.69
C PHE A 134 7.62 -10.98 6.36
N ALA A 135 8.75 -11.37 5.75
CA ALA A 135 8.74 -12.15 4.52
C ALA A 135 8.22 -13.59 4.74
N ALA A 136 8.38 -14.16 5.94
CA ALA A 136 7.80 -15.44 6.31
C ALA A 136 6.27 -15.35 6.43
N PHE A 137 5.73 -14.29 7.05
CA PHE A 137 4.27 -14.09 7.08
C PHE A 137 3.66 -13.95 5.69
N PHE A 138 4.32 -13.17 4.82
CA PHE A 138 3.94 -13.04 3.42
C PHE A 138 4.04 -14.37 2.68
N GLY A 139 5.16 -15.08 2.86
CA GLY A 139 5.41 -16.38 2.25
C GLY A 139 4.40 -17.44 2.67
N VAL A 140 4.09 -17.57 3.96
CA VAL A 140 3.09 -18.54 4.46
C VAL A 140 1.75 -18.34 3.75
N GLY A 141 1.30 -17.09 3.60
CA GLY A 141 0.06 -16.80 2.89
C GLY A 141 0.14 -17.12 1.39
N ALA A 142 1.23 -16.70 0.74
CA ALA A 142 1.45 -16.95 -0.69
C ALA A 142 1.52 -18.45 -1.01
N TYR A 143 2.32 -19.22 -0.26
CA TYR A 143 2.45 -20.66 -0.42
C TYR A 143 1.15 -21.39 -0.08
N THR A 144 0.43 -20.96 0.96
CA THR A 144 -0.88 -21.55 1.29
C THR A 144 -1.85 -21.42 0.12
N SER A 145 -2.00 -20.21 -0.42
CA SER A 145 -2.89 -19.98 -1.56
C SER A 145 -2.43 -20.75 -2.80
N ALA A 146 -1.13 -20.73 -3.11
CA ALA A 146 -0.57 -21.44 -4.26
C ALA A 146 -0.75 -22.96 -4.16
N LEU A 147 -0.45 -23.57 -3.01
CA LEU A 147 -0.59 -25.01 -2.79
C LEU A 147 -2.05 -25.46 -2.87
N LEU A 148 -2.97 -24.72 -2.26
CA LEU A 148 -4.40 -25.03 -2.34
C LEU A 148 -4.94 -24.92 -3.76
N THR A 149 -4.50 -23.92 -4.51
CA THR A 149 -4.99 -23.68 -5.87
C THR A 149 -4.38 -24.67 -6.87
N VAL A 150 -3.09 -24.98 -6.76
CA VAL A 150 -2.37 -25.84 -7.72
C VAL A 150 -2.54 -27.33 -7.40
N ASN A 151 -2.32 -27.74 -6.15
CA ASN A 151 -2.31 -29.17 -5.79
C ASN A 151 -3.71 -29.68 -5.42
N PHE A 152 -4.55 -28.84 -4.81
CA PHE A 152 -5.90 -29.23 -4.38
C PHE A 152 -7.01 -28.69 -5.30
N HIS A 153 -6.64 -27.94 -6.36
CA HIS A 153 -7.57 -27.37 -7.34
C HIS A 153 -8.69 -26.53 -6.73
N PHE A 154 -8.46 -25.92 -5.57
CA PHE A 154 -9.42 -25.01 -4.97
C PHE A 154 -9.50 -23.70 -5.76
N SER A 155 -10.65 -23.03 -5.66
CA SER A 155 -10.81 -21.71 -6.25
C SER A 155 -9.83 -20.72 -5.63
N PHE A 156 -9.27 -19.83 -6.44
CA PHE A 156 -8.38 -18.75 -6.01
C PHE A 156 -8.91 -17.96 -4.81
N TRP A 157 -10.22 -17.69 -4.77
CA TRP A 157 -10.87 -16.95 -3.68
C TRP A 157 -10.83 -17.72 -2.35
N LEU A 158 -11.06 -19.03 -2.40
CA LEU A 158 -10.92 -19.90 -1.23
C LEU A 158 -9.46 -20.00 -0.80
N GLY A 159 -8.52 -20.03 -1.77
CA GLY A 159 -7.09 -19.98 -1.51
C GLY A 159 -6.68 -18.71 -0.74
N ILE A 160 -7.19 -17.54 -1.12
CA ILE A 160 -6.97 -16.28 -0.39
C ILE A 160 -7.54 -16.33 1.02
N LEU A 161 -8.78 -16.80 1.20
CA LEU A 161 -9.40 -16.87 2.53
C LEU A 161 -8.63 -17.82 3.46
N ALA A 162 -8.24 -18.99 2.95
CA ALA A 162 -7.41 -19.94 3.68
C ALA A 162 -6.03 -19.34 4.01
N ALA A 163 -5.41 -18.61 3.07
CA ALA A 163 -4.15 -17.92 3.31
C ALA A 163 -4.26 -16.87 4.43
N ILE A 164 -5.35 -16.10 4.49
CA ILE A 164 -5.58 -15.13 5.57
C ILE A 164 -5.66 -15.85 6.92
N ILE A 165 -6.44 -16.94 7.01
CA ILE A 165 -6.62 -17.71 8.24
C ILE A 165 -5.30 -18.34 8.69
N ILE A 166 -4.59 -18.99 7.76
CA ILE A 166 -3.33 -19.69 8.08
C ILE A 166 -2.22 -18.69 8.44
N SER A 167 -2.10 -17.56 7.73
CA SER A 167 -1.17 -16.50 8.12
C SER A 167 -1.53 -15.89 9.47
N ALA A 168 -2.82 -15.72 9.79
CA ALA A 168 -3.25 -15.23 11.11
C ALA A 168 -2.91 -16.23 12.23
N LEU A 169 -3.16 -17.53 12.02
CA LEU A 169 -2.77 -18.59 12.95
C LEU A 169 -1.25 -18.65 13.15
N PHE A 170 -0.49 -18.51 12.07
CA PHE A 170 0.97 -18.45 12.13
C PHE A 170 1.45 -17.19 12.90
N GLY A 171 0.79 -16.06 12.69
CA GLY A 171 0.96 -14.83 13.47
C GLY A 171 0.69 -15.01 14.95
N LEU A 172 -0.41 -15.68 15.30
CA LEU A 172 -0.74 -16.00 16.69
C LEU A 172 0.27 -16.96 17.32
N LEU A 173 0.74 -17.96 16.57
CA LEU A 173 1.76 -18.90 17.01
C LEU A 173 3.05 -18.16 17.35
N ILE A 174 3.61 -17.39 16.40
CA ILE A 174 4.85 -16.64 16.64
C ILE A 174 4.63 -15.62 17.76
N GLY A 175 3.51 -14.87 17.70
CA GLY A 175 3.12 -13.92 18.73
C GLY A 175 3.16 -14.54 20.12
N SER A 176 2.50 -15.69 20.30
CA SER A 176 2.45 -16.42 21.58
C SER A 176 3.83 -16.85 22.08
N LEU A 177 4.72 -17.30 21.19
CA LEU A 177 6.08 -17.70 21.54
C LEU A 177 6.94 -16.51 21.96
N THR A 178 6.66 -15.34 21.37
CA THR A 178 7.42 -14.10 21.60
C THR A 178 6.87 -13.21 22.73
N LEU A 179 5.75 -13.57 23.37
CA LEU A 179 5.12 -12.76 24.44
C LEU A 179 6.06 -12.44 25.61
N LYS A 180 7.09 -13.27 25.84
CA LYS A 180 8.07 -13.09 26.94
C LYS A 180 9.35 -12.36 26.48
N SER A 181 9.50 -12.07 25.20
CA SER A 181 10.71 -11.50 24.62
C SER A 181 10.46 -10.03 24.30
N THR A 182 11.19 -9.14 24.96
CA THR A 182 11.09 -7.69 24.72
C THR A 182 12.34 -7.17 23.99
N GLY A 183 12.15 -6.07 23.25
CA GLY A 183 13.24 -5.35 22.58
C GLY A 183 14.05 -6.21 21.59
N PHE A 184 15.38 -6.26 21.79
CA PHE A 184 16.31 -6.92 20.87
C PHE A 184 16.09 -8.44 20.76
N TYR A 185 15.62 -9.08 21.84
CA TYR A 185 15.34 -10.52 21.82
C TYR A 185 14.19 -10.88 20.88
N TYR A 186 13.16 -10.02 20.82
CA TYR A 186 12.04 -10.19 19.87
C TYR A 186 12.53 -10.18 18.42
N ALA A 187 13.43 -9.24 18.10
CA ALA A 187 14.02 -9.11 16.77
C ALA A 187 14.86 -10.34 16.38
N LEU A 188 15.69 -10.85 17.29
CA LEU A 188 16.49 -12.07 17.05
C LEU A 188 15.61 -13.30 16.80
N VAL A 189 14.57 -13.49 17.62
CA VAL A 189 13.67 -14.64 17.48
C VAL A 189 12.93 -14.60 16.15
N THR A 190 12.40 -13.42 15.76
CA THR A 190 11.72 -13.27 14.45
C THR A 190 12.67 -13.47 13.28
N MET A 191 13.92 -13.02 13.37
CA MET A 191 14.95 -13.30 12.35
C MET A 191 15.22 -14.81 12.23
N ALA A 192 15.31 -15.54 13.34
CA ALA A 192 15.47 -16.99 13.31
C ALA A 192 14.29 -17.68 12.61
N PHE A 193 13.04 -17.27 12.91
CA PHE A 193 11.86 -17.79 12.21
C PHE A 193 11.88 -17.50 10.71
N GLN A 194 12.32 -16.30 10.30
CA GLN A 194 12.48 -15.95 8.89
C GLN A 194 13.44 -16.92 8.17
N ILE A 195 14.58 -17.20 8.80
CA ILE A 195 15.61 -18.09 8.23
C ILE A 195 15.08 -19.53 8.16
N ILE A 196 14.43 -20.02 9.22
CA ILE A 196 13.85 -21.36 9.25
C ILE A 196 12.79 -21.50 8.14
N PHE A 197 11.90 -20.51 8.00
CA PHE A 197 10.89 -20.52 6.95
C PHE A 197 11.53 -20.56 5.55
N HIS A 198 12.53 -19.72 5.31
CA HIS A 198 13.26 -19.72 4.04
C HIS A 198 13.91 -21.07 3.74
N LEU A 199 14.55 -21.68 4.74
CA LEU A 199 15.17 -23.00 4.60
C LEU A 199 14.13 -24.09 4.31
N LEU A 200 12.99 -24.08 5.00
CA LEU A 200 11.90 -25.04 4.77
C LEU A 200 11.38 -24.94 3.34
N VAL A 201 11.06 -23.74 2.88
CA VAL A 201 10.53 -23.52 1.53
C VAL A 201 11.50 -24.01 0.45
N ASN A 202 12.80 -23.78 0.63
CA ASN A 202 13.81 -24.19 -0.34
C ASN A 202 14.10 -25.70 -0.34
N ASN A 203 13.96 -26.38 0.80
CA ASN A 203 14.32 -27.80 0.92
C ASN A 203 13.12 -28.75 0.79
N LEU A 204 11.91 -28.27 1.07
CA LEU A 204 10.71 -29.09 0.93
C LEU A 204 10.35 -29.26 -0.55
N ARG A 205 10.17 -30.52 -0.96
CA ARG A 205 9.74 -30.84 -2.34
C ARG A 205 8.32 -30.35 -2.64
N PHE A 206 7.46 -30.33 -1.63
CA PHE A 206 6.06 -29.94 -1.76
C PHE A 206 5.88 -28.45 -2.11
N THR A 207 6.81 -27.58 -1.69
CA THR A 207 6.78 -26.14 -1.98
C THR A 207 7.41 -25.79 -3.33
N GLY A 208 7.89 -26.78 -4.09
CA GLY A 208 8.63 -26.54 -5.34
C GLY A 208 10.11 -26.13 -5.13
N GLY A 209 10.59 -26.15 -3.89
CA GLY A 209 11.97 -25.80 -3.54
C GLY A 209 12.34 -24.37 -3.95
N SER A 210 13.56 -24.17 -4.44
CA SER A 210 14.07 -22.87 -4.88
C SER A 210 13.35 -22.30 -6.11
N GLY A 211 12.68 -23.14 -6.91
CA GLY A 211 11.92 -22.71 -8.09
C GLY A 211 10.52 -22.18 -7.75
N GLY A 212 10.04 -22.40 -6.53
CA GLY A 212 8.68 -22.07 -6.10
C GLY A 212 7.59 -22.83 -6.86
N ILE A 213 6.35 -22.34 -6.78
CA ILE A 213 5.19 -22.96 -7.40
C ILE A 213 4.80 -22.16 -8.64
N SER A 214 4.84 -22.83 -9.79
CA SER A 214 4.46 -22.27 -11.09
C SER A 214 3.08 -22.75 -11.54
N ASN A 215 2.54 -22.15 -12.61
CA ASN A 215 1.24 -22.50 -13.20
C ASN A 215 0.04 -22.31 -12.27
N ILE A 216 0.08 -21.28 -11.42
CA ILE A 216 -1.07 -20.88 -10.61
C ILE A 216 -2.17 -20.38 -11.56
N PRO A 217 -3.38 -20.99 -11.55
CA PRO A 217 -4.44 -20.61 -12.48
C PRO A 217 -4.94 -19.19 -12.18
N PHE A 218 -5.41 -18.52 -13.23
CA PHE A 218 -5.93 -17.16 -13.12
C PHE A 218 -7.22 -17.12 -12.29
N PRO A 219 -7.44 -16.08 -11.47
CA PRO A 219 -8.70 -15.89 -10.78
C PRO A 219 -9.87 -15.78 -11.77
N THR A 220 -10.99 -16.36 -11.42
CA THR A 220 -12.25 -16.22 -12.16
C THR A 220 -13.32 -15.62 -11.25
N ILE A 221 -14.06 -14.62 -11.74
CA ILE A 221 -15.26 -14.10 -11.06
C ILE A 221 -16.45 -14.42 -11.96
N GLY A 222 -17.25 -15.41 -11.55
CA GLY A 222 -18.35 -15.92 -12.37
C GLY A 222 -17.84 -16.44 -13.72
N LYS A 223 -18.26 -15.81 -14.82
CA LYS A 223 -17.83 -16.14 -16.19
C LYS A 223 -16.60 -15.36 -16.68
N TYR A 224 -16.14 -14.36 -15.93
CA TYR A 224 -15.00 -13.54 -16.31
C TYR A 224 -13.70 -14.13 -15.75
N SER A 225 -12.73 -14.39 -16.63
CA SER A 225 -11.38 -14.82 -16.23
C SER A 225 -10.44 -13.64 -16.19
N PHE A 226 -9.58 -13.56 -15.18
CA PHE A 226 -8.57 -12.51 -15.08
C PHE A 226 -7.47 -12.64 -16.15
N SER A 227 -7.46 -13.74 -16.91
CA SER A 227 -6.62 -13.92 -18.09
C SER A 227 -7.11 -13.16 -19.33
N SER A 228 -8.37 -12.72 -19.38
CA SER A 228 -8.88 -11.99 -20.54
C SER A 228 -8.48 -10.51 -20.50
N SER A 229 -8.26 -9.94 -21.68
CA SER A 229 -8.11 -8.49 -21.85
C SER A 229 -9.39 -7.79 -21.40
N LEU A 230 -9.21 -6.65 -20.75
CA LEU A 230 -10.31 -5.89 -20.18
C LEU A 230 -10.67 -4.75 -21.12
N ASN A 231 -11.84 -4.83 -21.74
CA ASN A 231 -12.29 -3.82 -22.70
C ASN A 231 -13.21 -2.82 -21.99
N ILE A 232 -12.68 -1.64 -21.66
CA ILE A 232 -13.47 -0.55 -21.08
C ILE A 232 -13.59 0.57 -22.11
N PHE A 233 -14.81 1.01 -22.41
CA PHE A 233 -15.10 2.14 -23.32
C PHE A 233 -14.40 2.03 -24.70
N GLY A 234 -14.24 0.82 -25.22
CA GLY A 234 -13.58 0.56 -26.51
C GLY A 234 -12.05 0.54 -26.47
N ILE A 235 -11.44 0.70 -25.29
CA ILE A 235 -9.99 0.56 -25.07
C ILE A 235 -9.71 -0.83 -24.53
N ASN A 236 -8.89 -1.59 -25.25
CA ASN A 236 -8.44 -2.91 -24.81
C ASN A 236 -7.26 -2.76 -23.86
N LEU A 237 -7.46 -3.13 -22.59
CA LEU A 237 -6.42 -3.15 -21.58
C LEU A 237 -5.82 -4.56 -21.46
N PRO A 238 -4.51 -4.67 -21.20
CA PRO A 238 -3.86 -5.97 -21.01
C PRO A 238 -4.36 -6.63 -19.72
N TYR A 239 -4.26 -7.96 -19.61
CA TYR A 239 -4.83 -8.72 -18.49
C TYR A 239 -4.25 -8.31 -17.12
N GLN A 240 -3.03 -7.76 -17.10
CA GLN A 240 -2.38 -7.20 -15.92
C GLN A 240 -3.23 -6.08 -15.30
N ALA A 241 -4.02 -5.34 -16.08
CA ALA A 241 -4.93 -4.34 -15.55
C ALA A 241 -5.94 -4.94 -14.55
N ASN A 242 -6.42 -6.18 -14.77
CA ASN A 242 -7.30 -6.88 -13.84
C ASN A 242 -6.65 -7.07 -12.47
N TYR A 243 -5.39 -7.51 -12.45
CA TYR A 243 -4.61 -7.69 -11.24
C TYR A 243 -4.27 -6.37 -10.56
N TYR A 244 -3.98 -5.33 -11.34
CA TYR A 244 -3.74 -3.99 -10.80
C TYR A 244 -4.97 -3.48 -10.04
N TYR A 245 -6.17 -3.59 -10.61
CA TYR A 245 -7.40 -3.18 -9.93
C TYR A 245 -7.70 -4.01 -8.69
N LEU A 246 -7.44 -5.32 -8.72
CA LEU A 246 -7.56 -6.18 -7.54
C LEU A 246 -6.61 -5.74 -6.44
N VAL A 247 -5.32 -5.56 -6.75
CA VAL A 247 -4.32 -5.12 -5.78
C VAL A 247 -4.63 -3.72 -5.27
N LEU A 248 -5.06 -2.79 -6.12
CA LEU A 248 -5.51 -1.46 -5.72
C LEU A 248 -6.68 -1.53 -4.72
N ALA A 249 -7.68 -2.37 -4.98
CA ALA A 249 -8.79 -2.58 -4.06
C ALA A 249 -8.32 -3.14 -2.71
N VAL A 250 -7.40 -4.11 -2.70
CA VAL A 250 -6.82 -4.67 -1.47
C VAL A 250 -5.96 -3.63 -0.75
N VAL A 251 -5.19 -2.80 -1.46
CA VAL A 251 -4.42 -1.68 -0.89
C VAL A 251 -5.36 -0.71 -0.19
N LEU A 252 -6.40 -0.23 -0.87
CA LEU A 252 -7.36 0.71 -0.28
C LEU A 252 -8.07 0.10 0.94
N PHE A 253 -8.45 -1.17 0.85
CA PHE A 253 -9.03 -1.90 1.98
C PHE A 253 -8.05 -2.03 3.15
N SER A 254 -6.78 -2.36 2.88
CA SER A 254 -5.73 -2.47 3.90
C SER A 254 -5.42 -1.12 4.57
N LEU A 255 -5.41 -0.02 3.81
CA LEU A 255 -5.25 1.34 4.33
C LEU A 255 -6.43 1.74 5.22
N TYR A 256 -7.65 1.42 4.79
CA TYR A 256 -8.85 1.63 5.58
C TYR A 256 -8.79 0.85 6.90
N LEU A 257 -8.44 -0.44 6.85
CA LEU A 257 -8.27 -1.27 8.04
C LEU A 257 -7.16 -0.75 8.94
N ALA A 258 -6.00 -0.39 8.40
CA ALA A 258 -4.87 0.18 9.14
C ALA A 258 -5.29 1.45 9.89
N LYS A 259 -5.97 2.38 9.21
CA LYS A 259 -6.48 3.61 9.82
C LYS A 259 -7.51 3.32 10.90
N ARG A 260 -8.43 2.38 10.66
CA ARG A 260 -9.45 2.00 11.64
C ARG A 260 -8.82 1.33 12.87
N LEU A 261 -7.81 0.48 12.67
CA LEU A 261 -7.10 -0.21 13.73
C LEU A 261 -6.27 0.76 14.59
N TYR A 262 -5.54 1.68 13.95
CA TYR A 262 -4.77 2.73 14.63
C TYR A 262 -5.65 3.60 15.54
N ASN A 263 -6.84 4.00 15.06
CA ASN A 263 -7.78 4.82 15.83
C ASN A 263 -8.63 4.02 16.83
N SER A 264 -8.52 2.69 16.86
CA SER A 264 -9.30 1.84 17.76
C SER A 264 -8.64 1.73 19.13
N ARG A 265 -9.38 1.19 20.11
CA ARG A 265 -8.86 0.96 21.47
C ARG A 265 -7.58 0.11 21.48
N THR A 266 -7.48 -0.90 20.62
CA THR A 266 -6.27 -1.75 20.53
C THR A 266 -5.07 -0.96 20.01
N GLY A 267 -5.28 -0.06 19.04
CA GLY A 267 -4.22 0.82 18.54
C GLY A 267 -3.70 1.78 19.62
N LEU A 268 -4.61 2.34 20.42
CA LEU A 268 -4.23 3.19 21.57
C LEU A 268 -3.41 2.42 22.62
N VAL A 269 -3.78 1.17 22.91
CA VAL A 269 -3.01 0.30 23.81
C VAL A 269 -1.62 0.00 23.25
N TRP A 270 -1.50 -0.31 21.96
CA TRP A 270 -0.19 -0.53 21.34
C TRP A 270 0.70 0.70 21.41
N ASN A 271 0.14 1.88 21.12
CA ASN A 271 0.87 3.13 21.22
C ASN A 271 1.33 3.41 22.66
N ALA A 272 0.50 3.11 23.67
CA ALA A 272 0.88 3.22 25.08
C ALA A 272 2.03 2.26 25.45
N ILE A 273 1.99 1.02 24.95
CA ILE A 273 3.09 0.04 25.13
C ILE A 273 4.39 0.55 24.53
N ARG A 274 4.32 1.24 23.38
CA ARG A 274 5.50 1.83 22.73
C ARG A 274 6.12 2.96 23.55
N GLU A 275 5.30 3.75 24.26
CA GLU A 275 5.77 4.85 25.09
C GLU A 275 6.41 4.35 26.40
N ASP A 276 5.71 3.49 27.14
CA ASP A 276 6.24 2.83 28.33
C ASP A 276 5.49 1.51 28.61
N GLU A 277 6.17 0.39 28.37
CA GLU A 277 5.62 -0.95 28.58
C GLU A 277 5.29 -1.23 30.05
N ILE A 278 6.00 -0.61 31.00
CA ILE A 278 5.79 -0.81 32.44
C ILE A 278 4.57 0.00 32.90
N ALA A 279 4.47 1.26 32.48
CA ALA A 279 3.34 2.12 32.81
C ALA A 279 2.03 1.61 32.18
N ALA A 280 2.09 1.01 30.99
CA ALA A 280 0.92 0.47 30.28
C ALA A 280 0.31 -0.81 30.92
N LYS A 281 1.00 -1.44 31.90
CA LYS A 281 0.51 -2.65 32.61
C LYS A 281 -0.37 -2.33 33.82
N CYS A 282 -0.35 -1.09 34.31
CA CYS A 282 -1.11 -0.61 35.47
C CYS A 282 -2.52 -0.15 35.09
#